data_AF-A0A926H9G5-F1
#
_entry.id   AF-A0A926H9G5-F1
#
_cell.length_a   1.000
_cell.length_b   1.000
_cell.length_c   1.000
_cell.angle_alpha   90.00
_cell.angle_beta   90.00
_cell.angle_gamma   90.00
#
_symmetry.space_group_name_H-M   'P 1'
#
loop_
_entity.id
_entity.type
_entity.pdbx_description
1 polymer ?
#
loop_
_entity_poly.entity_id
_entity_poly.type
_entity_poly.pdbx_seq_one_letter_code
_entity_poly.pdbx_strand_id
1 'polypeptide(L)'
;MIYIGIDLAWSPRNRTGGAVLRGGPSGGEFSAHALLGGDDEILTFIDTHGGDGPCIVGVDAPLWVPNETGRRPGEAALAVSFQRYQAGAHPANRRLLARNGVVRGEA
;
A
#
# COMPACT_ATOMS: atom_id res chain seq x y z
N MET A 1 21.40 -2.97 -3.60
CA MET A 1 20.17 -2.59 -4.32
C MET A 1 19.29 -1.77 -3.39
N ILE A 2 18.44 -0.90 -3.94
CA ILE A 2 17.50 -0.09 -3.19
C ILE A 2 16.10 -0.68 -3.36
N TYR A 3 15.39 -0.79 -2.23
CA TYR A 3 14.00 -1.21 -2.18
C TYR A 3 13.20 -0.14 -1.44
N ILE A 4 12.12 0.31 -2.05
CA ILE A 4 11.21 1.30 -1.44
C ILE A 4 9.85 0.64 -1.26
N GLY A 5 9.35 0.62 -0.03
CA GLY A 5 8.00 0.16 0.30
C GLY A 5 7.07 1.34 0.51
N ILE A 6 5.91 1.31 -0.15
CA ILE A 6 4.84 2.30 -0.03
C ILE A 6 3.58 1.60 0.49
N ASP A 7 3.17 1.89 1.72
CA ASP A 7 1.87 1.50 2.28
C ASP A 7 0.86 2.61 1.96
N LEU A 8 0.17 2.46 0.82
CA LEU A 8 -0.61 3.53 0.22
C LEU A 8 -1.92 3.74 0.97
N ALA A 9 -2.06 4.92 1.57
CA ALA A 9 -3.30 5.28 2.22
C ALA A 9 -4.44 5.38 1.21
N TRP A 10 -5.57 4.71 1.49
CA TRP A 10 -6.74 4.67 0.60
C TRP A 10 -7.42 6.02 0.35
N SER A 11 -7.06 7.06 1.11
CA SER A 11 -7.57 8.41 0.90
C SER A 11 -6.55 9.49 1.29
N PRO A 12 -6.64 10.70 0.71
CA PRO A 12 -5.74 11.82 1.03
C PRO A 12 -5.83 12.33 2.48
N ARG A 13 -6.85 11.92 3.24
CA ARG A 13 -6.99 12.31 4.65
C ARG A 13 -5.96 11.61 5.55
N ASN A 14 -5.50 10.43 5.14
CA ASN A 14 -4.55 9.63 5.89
C ASN A 14 -3.17 9.72 5.24
N ARG A 15 -2.13 9.59 6.06
CA ARG A 15 -0.74 9.55 5.58
C ARG A 15 -0.42 8.17 5.01
N THR A 16 0.32 8.16 3.91
CA THR A 16 0.95 6.98 3.30
C THR A 16 2.28 6.69 4.00
N GLY A 17 2.54 5.43 4.31
CA GLY A 17 3.83 5.02 4.87
C GLY A 17 4.87 4.83 3.77
N GLY A 18 6.06 5.42 3.94
CA GLY A 18 7.23 5.16 3.09
C GLY A 18 8.34 4.51 3.89
N ALA A 19 9.02 3.52 3.32
CA ALA A 19 10.17 2.84 3.92
C ALA A 19 11.25 2.55 2.87
N VAL A 20 12.52 2.69 3.23
CA VAL A 20 13.66 2.42 2.34
C VAL A 20 14.57 1.38 2.95
N LEU A 21 14.78 0.28 2.21
CA LEU A 21 15.78 -0.74 2.51
C LEU A 21 16.93 -0.66 1.51
N ARG A 22 18.15 -0.84 1.99
CA ARG A 22 19.34 -1.01 1.15
C ARG A 22 19.93 -2.38 1.44
N GLY A 23 20.09 -3.22 0.43
CA GLY A 23 20.51 -4.59 0.69
C GLY A 23 20.82 -5.42 -0.54
N GLY A 24 21.14 -6.68 -0.26
CA GLY A 24 21.43 -7.73 -1.22
C GLY A 24 21.23 -9.12 -0.60
N PRO A 25 21.74 -10.18 -1.24
CA PRO A 25 21.50 -11.56 -0.79
C PRO A 25 21.97 -11.88 0.64
N SER A 26 22.96 -11.15 1.14
CA SER A 26 23.52 -11.33 2.48
C SER A 26 22.77 -10.56 3.58
N GLY A 27 21.75 -9.77 3.23
CA GLY A 27 20.96 -8.99 4.18
C GLY A 27 20.58 -7.61 3.66
N GLY A 28 19.82 -6.87 4.47
CA GLY A 28 19.42 -5.51 4.17
C GLY A 28 19.37 -4.65 5.42
N GLU A 29 19.52 -3.35 5.21
CA GLU A 29 19.47 -2.30 6.22
C GLU A 29 18.26 -1.41 5.97
N PHE A 30 17.54 -1.10 7.05
CA PHE A 30 16.51 -0.08 7.03
C PHE A 30 17.14 1.30 7.17
N SER A 31 16.98 2.12 6.12
CA SER A 31 17.77 3.34 5.95
C SER A 31 16.95 4.63 6.03
N ALA A 32 15.64 4.59 5.76
CA ALA A 32 14.76 5.75 5.88
C ALA A 32 13.28 5.35 6.00
N HIS A 33 12.47 6.24 6.56
CA HIS A 33 11.02 6.18 6.51
C HIS A 33 10.39 7.57 6.52
N ALA A 34 9.13 7.65 6.09
CA ALA A 34 8.35 8.88 6.12
C ALA A 34 6.85 8.60 6.25
N LEU A 35 6.12 9.61 6.74
CA LEU A 35 4.67 9.70 6.62
C LEU A 35 4.34 10.75 5.57
N LEU A 36 3.82 10.29 4.44
CA LEU A 36 3.67 11.05 3.20
C LEU A 36 2.21 11.44 3.02
N GLY A 37 1.93 12.68 2.63
CA GLY A 37 0.58 13.19 2.40
C GLY A 37 0.02 12.74 1.05
N GLY A 38 0.28 13.55 0.03
CA GLY A 38 -0.19 13.35 -1.34
C GLY A 38 0.80 12.62 -2.23
N ASP A 39 0.40 12.40 -3.49
CA ASP A 39 1.22 11.71 -4.47
C ASP A 39 2.52 12.45 -4.78
N ASP A 40 2.52 13.79 -4.78
CA ASP A 40 3.74 14.59 -4.97
C ASP A 40 4.81 14.33 -3.89
N GLU A 41 4.39 14.17 -2.64
CA GLU A 41 5.31 13.81 -1.55
C GLU A 41 5.84 12.38 -1.71
N ILE A 42 5.01 11.46 -2.21
CA ILE A 42 5.40 10.07 -2.51
C ILE A 42 6.43 10.02 -3.63
N LEU A 43 6.18 10.73 -4.73
CA LEU A 43 7.10 10.83 -5.86
C LEU A 43 8.43 11.45 -5.42
N THR A 44 8.38 12.55 -4.67
CA THR A 44 9.59 13.19 -4.12
C THR A 44 10.39 12.23 -3.23
N PHE A 45 9.71 11.43 -2.40
CA PHE A 45 10.36 10.43 -1.55
C PHE A 45 11.04 9.33 -2.37
N ILE A 46 10.38 8.84 -3.43
CA ILE A 46 10.95 7.85 -4.35
C ILE A 46 12.17 8.43 -5.07
N ASP A 47 12.07 9.63 -5.62
CA ASP A 47 13.16 10.29 -6.35
C ASP A 47 14.37 10.55 -5.43
N THR A 48 14.11 11.00 -4.20
CA THR A 48 15.16 11.29 -3.21
C THR A 48 15.94 10.04 -2.82
N HIS A 49 15.30 8.88 -2.77
CA HIS A 49 15.90 7.66 -2.22
C HIS A 49 16.26 6.59 -3.26
N GLY A 50 15.69 6.65 -4.46
CA GLY A 50 15.87 5.67 -5.53
C GLY A 50 17.29 5.60 -6.09
N GLY A 51 18.05 6.70 -6.01
CA GLY A 51 19.40 6.80 -6.56
C GLY A 51 19.45 6.66 -8.09
N ASP A 52 20.66 6.65 -8.65
CA ASP A 52 20.86 6.66 -10.11
C ASP A 52 20.85 5.26 -10.76
N GLY A 53 20.65 4.20 -9.97
CA GLY A 53 20.71 2.80 -10.41
C GLY A 53 19.38 2.07 -10.27
N PRO A 54 19.35 0.75 -10.53
CA PRO A 54 18.14 -0.05 -10.39
C PRO A 54 17.56 0.01 -8.97
N CYS A 55 16.30 0.45 -8.88
CA CYS A 55 15.50 0.53 -7.66
C CYS A 55 14.20 -0.27 -7.85
N ILE A 56 13.80 -1.01 -6.81
CA ILE A 56 12.52 -1.71 -6.78
C ILE A 56 11.58 -0.97 -5.84
N VAL A 57 10.40 -0.59 -6.35
CA VAL A 57 9.35 0.03 -5.54
C VAL A 57 8.19 -0.96 -5.40
N GLY A 58 7.88 -1.34 -4.17
CA GLY A 58 6.71 -2.13 -3.82
C GLY A 58 5.60 -1.22 -3.29
N VAL A 59 4.39 -1.39 -3.79
CA VAL A 59 3.22 -0.62 -3.37
C VAL A 59 2.17 -1.56 -2.82
N ASP A 60 1.80 -1.39 -1.54
CA ASP A 60 0.65 -2.04 -0.94
C ASP A 60 -0.59 -1.15 -1.13
N ALA A 61 -1.45 -1.55 -2.06
CA ALA A 61 -2.68 -0.86 -2.39
C ALA A 61 -3.69 -1.81 -3.05
N PRO A 62 -5.00 -1.56 -2.92
CA PRO A 62 -6.01 -2.20 -3.76
C PRO A 62 -5.89 -1.70 -5.21
N LEU A 63 -5.30 -2.50 -6.10
CA LEU A 63 -5.14 -2.16 -7.53
C LEU A 63 -6.29 -2.63 -8.42
N TRP A 64 -7.16 -3.49 -7.90
CA TRP A 64 -8.37 -3.96 -8.58
C TRP A 64 -9.49 -4.22 -7.57
N VAL A 65 -10.54 -3.42 -7.66
CA VAL A 65 -11.67 -3.30 -6.75
C VAL A 65 -12.97 -3.34 -7.56
N PRO A 66 -13.33 -4.51 -8.11
CA PRO A 66 -14.51 -4.65 -8.96
C PRO A 66 -15.83 -4.63 -8.18
N ASN A 67 -15.79 -4.88 -6.87
CA ASN A 67 -17.01 -5.02 -6.07
C ASN A 67 -17.55 -3.65 -5.68
N GLU A 68 -18.81 -3.39 -5.98
CA GLU A 68 -19.47 -2.14 -5.58
C GLU A 68 -19.58 -2.03 -4.05
N THR A 69 -19.97 -3.13 -3.38
CA THR A 69 -20.19 -3.18 -1.93
C THR A 69 -19.79 -4.53 -1.34
N GLY A 70 -19.77 -4.63 0.00
CA GLY A 70 -19.58 -5.90 0.70
C GLY A 70 -18.15 -6.43 0.68
N ARG A 71 -18.02 -7.75 0.86
CA ARG A 71 -16.76 -8.49 0.90
C ARG A 71 -16.64 -9.38 -0.33
N ARG A 72 -15.40 -9.63 -0.78
CA ARG A 72 -15.12 -10.65 -1.80
C ARG A 72 -15.34 -12.06 -1.23
N PRO A 73 -15.65 -13.07 -2.06
CA PRO A 73 -15.79 -14.45 -1.60
C PRO A 73 -14.58 -14.95 -0.79
N GLY A 74 -13.36 -14.61 -1.21
CA GLY A 74 -12.14 -14.97 -0.47
C GLY A 74 -12.05 -14.33 0.92
N GLU A 75 -12.46 -13.07 1.07
CA GLU A 75 -12.51 -12.37 2.35
C GLU A 75 -13.58 -12.97 3.27
N ALA A 76 -14.73 -13.36 2.71
CA ALA A 76 -15.78 -14.05 3.46
C ALA A 76 -15.30 -15.42 3.97
N ALA A 77 -14.64 -16.21 3.12
CA ALA A 77 -14.05 -17.50 3.51
C ALA A 77 -12.97 -17.34 4.59
N LEU A 78 -12.11 -16.32 4.48
CA LEU A 78 -11.12 -16.00 5.50
C LEU A 78 -11.80 -15.65 6.83
N ALA A 79 -12.84 -14.82 6.81
CA ALA A 79 -13.57 -14.45 8.02
C ALA A 79 -14.21 -15.66 8.71
N VAL A 80 -14.79 -16.61 7.97
CA VAL A 80 -15.35 -17.86 8.54
C VAL A 80 -14.27 -18.62 9.33
N SER A 81 -13.07 -18.74 8.79
CA SER A 81 -11.96 -19.47 9.41
C SER A 81 -11.34 -18.73 10.60
N PHE A 82 -11.24 -17.40 10.54
CA PHE A 82 -10.37 -16.61 11.42
C PHE A 82 -11.08 -15.60 12.33
N GLN A 83 -12.37 -15.34 12.16
CA GLN A 83 -13.10 -14.34 12.96
C GLN A 83 -13.01 -14.58 14.47
N ARG A 84 -12.96 -15.85 14.93
CA ARG A 84 -12.84 -16.19 16.35
C ARG A 84 -11.54 -15.72 16.98
N TYR A 85 -10.53 -15.46 16.15
CA TYR A 85 -9.23 -14.92 16.54
C TYR A 85 -9.13 -13.42 16.29
N GLN A 86 -10.23 -12.75 15.93
CA GLN A 86 -10.25 -11.33 15.58
C GLN A 86 -9.32 -10.99 14.41
N ALA A 87 -9.06 -11.96 13.52
CA ALA A 87 -8.28 -11.78 12.31
C ALA A 87 -9.20 -11.79 11.09
N GLY A 88 -8.99 -10.84 10.18
CA GLY A 88 -9.78 -10.72 8.96
C GLY A 88 -9.23 -9.67 8.01
N ALA A 89 -9.54 -9.81 6.72
CA ALA A 89 -9.26 -8.79 5.73
C ALA A 89 -10.33 -7.69 5.79
N HIS A 90 -9.89 -6.43 5.85
CA HIS A 90 -10.82 -5.32 5.71
C HIS A 90 -11.41 -5.33 4.28
N PRO A 91 -12.73 -5.16 4.10
CA PRO A 91 -13.32 -5.19 2.78
C PRO A 91 -12.76 -4.08 1.87
N ALA A 92 -12.31 -4.48 0.67
CA ALA A 92 -11.94 -3.57 -0.41
C ALA A 92 -13.08 -3.53 -1.44
N ASN A 93 -13.92 -2.51 -1.37
CA ASN A 93 -15.03 -2.27 -2.30
C ASN A 93 -15.14 -0.79 -2.67
N ARG A 94 -15.79 -0.48 -3.80
CA ARG A 94 -15.89 0.88 -4.33
C ARG A 94 -16.58 1.84 -3.37
N ARG A 95 -17.62 1.42 -2.66
CA ARG A 95 -18.28 2.25 -1.64
C ARG A 95 -17.33 2.72 -0.53
N LEU A 96 -16.34 1.91 -0.15
CA LEU A 96 -15.35 2.25 0.87
C LEU A 96 -14.14 3.00 0.28
N LEU A 97 -13.68 2.60 -0.90
CA LEU A 97 -12.40 3.04 -1.46
C LEU A 97 -12.50 4.17 -2.50
N ALA A 98 -13.64 4.31 -3.19
CA ALA A 98 -13.85 5.34 -4.21
C ALA A 98 -14.11 6.72 -3.58
N ARG A 99 -13.14 7.23 -2.82
CA ARG A 99 -13.20 8.55 -2.21
C ARG A 99 -13.05 9.61 -3.30
N ASN A 100 -13.98 10.56 -3.35
CA ASN A 100 -14.08 11.53 -4.45
C ASN A 100 -14.29 10.87 -5.83
N GLY A 101 -14.95 9.71 -5.87
CA GLY A 101 -15.28 9.02 -7.12
C GLY A 101 -14.13 8.20 -7.71
N VAL A 102 -12.95 8.17 -7.07
CA VAL A 102 -11.77 7.45 -7.56
C VAL A 102 -11.25 6.50 -6.48
N VAL A 103 -10.93 5.27 -6.88
CA VAL A 103 -10.18 4.32 -6.04
C VAL A 103 -8.69 4.64 -6.22
N ARG A 104 -8.04 5.12 -5.16
CA ARG A 104 -6.61 5.41 -5.21
C ARG A 104 -5.83 4.12 -5.48
N GLY A 105 -5.04 4.10 -6.54
CA GLY A 105 -4.29 2.93 -7.02
C GLY A 105 -4.90 2.21 -8.24
N GLU A 106 -6.12 2.54 -8.66
CA GLU A 106 -6.71 2.04 -9.93
C GLU A 106 -6.58 3.02 -11.10
N ALA A 107 -6.19 4.27 -10.84
CA ALA A 107 -6.18 5.37 -11.82
C ALA A 107 -4.79 5.65 -12.40
#